data_AF-A0A8H5GXQ6-F1
#
_entry.id   AF-A0A8H5GXQ6-F1
#
_cell.length_a   1.000
_cell.length_b   1.000
_cell.length_c   1.000
_cell.angle_alpha   90.00
_cell.angle_beta   90.00
_cell.angle_gamma   90.00
#
_symmetry.space_group_name_H-M   'P 1'
#
loop_
_entity.id
_entity.type
_entity.pdbx_description
1 polymer ?
#
loop_
_entity_poly.entity_id
_entity_poly.type
_entity_poly.pdbx_seq_one_letter_code
_entity_poly.pdbx_strand_id
1 'polypeptide(L)'
;MLNTYANPGSANTRLARAHARSLLGRLVEYQEGYFRIFIMGWNGQIGTRTIYPVDSPSDKVQSSSSYATPTYLKVTLRTPDTLAANWSLHASDIWASSQYLADHLDQLGLDTFEATNEKVRVLELGAAAGLPGIMIAKAYSNVSVVVSDYLDKLLIETLAENVACNGVSGSCQAAPYA
;
A
#
# COMPACT_ATOMS: atom_id res chain seq x y z
N MET A 1 29.44 -11.67 10.21
CA MET A 1 29.74 -10.35 9.60
C MET A 1 28.65 -9.38 10.03
N LEU A 2 29.03 -8.15 10.36
CA LEU A 2 28.27 -7.18 11.16
C LEU A 2 26.91 -6.77 10.54
N ASN A 3 25.88 -6.78 11.38
CA ASN A 3 24.55 -6.23 11.14
C ASN A 3 24.62 -4.71 11.36
N THR A 4 24.56 -3.90 10.30
CA THR A 4 24.45 -2.44 10.42
C THR A 4 22.99 -2.04 10.52
N TYR A 5 22.49 -1.95 11.76
CA TYR A 5 21.28 -1.19 12.04
C TYR A 5 21.58 0.30 11.80
N ALA A 6 20.93 0.89 10.80
CA ALA A 6 21.00 2.32 10.55
C ALA A 6 20.43 3.08 11.76
N ASN A 7 21.25 3.97 12.31
CA ASN A 7 20.94 4.75 13.51
C ASN A 7 19.82 5.77 13.21
N PRO A 8 18.65 5.71 13.89
CA PRO A 8 17.46 6.53 13.59
C PRO A 8 17.64 8.04 13.88
N GLY A 9 18.80 8.45 14.39
CA GLY A 9 19.16 9.84 14.66
C GLY A 9 19.98 10.55 13.58
N SER A 10 20.37 9.88 12.49
CA SER A 10 21.23 10.50 11.46
C SER A 10 20.49 11.59 10.67
N ALA A 11 21.20 12.66 10.28
CA ALA A 11 20.66 13.77 9.47
C ALA A 11 19.97 13.29 8.18
N ASN A 12 20.43 12.16 7.63
CA ASN A 12 19.84 11.50 6.45
C ASN A 12 18.43 10.97 6.72
N THR A 13 18.14 10.49 7.95
CA THR A 13 16.81 9.99 8.34
C THR A 13 15.80 11.14 8.47
N ARG A 14 16.24 12.33 8.88
CA ARG A 14 15.39 13.53 8.97
C ARG A 14 15.08 14.13 7.60
N LEU A 15 16.07 14.16 6.71
CA LEU A 15 15.90 14.55 5.31
C LEU A 15 14.99 13.58 4.55
N ALA A 16 15.16 12.27 4.75
CA ALA A 16 14.27 11.25 4.18
C ALA A 16 12.83 11.41 4.68
N ARG A 17 12.61 11.69 5.99
CA ARG A 17 11.28 11.95 6.57
C ARG A 17 10.63 13.25 6.07
N ALA A 18 11.41 14.31 5.86
CA ALA A 18 10.90 15.57 5.31
C ALA A 18 10.54 15.41 3.82
N HIS A 19 11.37 14.71 3.04
CA HIS A 19 11.06 14.35 1.66
C HIS A 19 9.85 13.42 1.56
N ALA A 20 9.77 12.42 2.43
CA ALA A 20 8.64 11.51 2.54
C ALA A 20 7.31 12.22 2.77
N ARG A 21 7.25 13.17 3.71
CA ARG A 21 6.04 13.98 3.94
C ARG A 21 5.66 14.82 2.72
N SER A 22 6.64 15.37 2.01
CA SER A 22 6.41 16.06 0.74
C SER A 22 5.98 15.11 -0.40
N LEU A 23 6.41 13.85 -0.37
CA LEU A 23 6.03 12.81 -1.34
C LEU A 23 4.63 12.28 -1.03
N LEU A 24 4.30 11.99 0.22
CA LEU A 24 2.96 11.58 0.69
C LEU A 24 1.91 12.61 0.27
N GLY A 25 2.18 13.92 0.43
CA GLY A 25 1.28 14.97 -0.05
C GLY A 25 1.11 15.05 -1.57
N ARG A 26 1.97 14.38 -2.36
CA ARG A 26 1.82 14.21 -3.81
C ARG A 26 1.19 12.88 -4.21
N LEU A 27 1.32 11.86 -3.35
CA LEU A 27 0.80 10.51 -3.59
C LEU A 27 -0.63 10.36 -3.08
N VAL A 28 -1.09 11.18 -2.13
CA VAL A 28 -2.40 11.02 -1.50
C VAL A 28 -3.15 12.34 -1.49
N GLU A 29 -4.39 12.31 -1.98
CA GLU A 29 -5.32 13.44 -2.01
C GLU A 29 -6.66 13.02 -1.40
N TYR A 30 -7.24 13.85 -0.54
CA TYR A 30 -8.61 13.66 -0.04
C TYR A 30 -9.55 14.65 -0.74
N GLN A 31 -10.53 14.13 -1.48
CA GLN A 31 -11.50 14.93 -2.22
C GLN A 31 -12.87 14.27 -2.14
N GLU A 32 -13.93 15.04 -1.88
CA GLU A 32 -15.34 14.60 -1.98
C GLU A 32 -15.68 13.26 -1.26
N GLY A 33 -15.07 13.02 -0.10
CA GLY A 33 -15.34 11.82 0.70
C GLY A 33 -14.69 10.54 0.15
N TYR A 34 -13.55 10.66 -0.53
CA TYR A 34 -12.65 9.55 -0.84
C TYR A 34 -11.19 9.98 -0.79
N PHE A 35 -10.32 9.02 -0.50
CA PHE A 35 -8.87 9.14 -0.64
C PHE A 35 -8.46 8.66 -2.04
N ARG A 36 -7.75 9.50 -2.78
CA ARG A 36 -7.06 9.11 -4.02
C ARG A 36 -5.59 8.86 -3.71
N ILE A 37 -5.09 7.72 -4.15
CA ILE A 37 -3.68 7.36 -4.09
C ILE A 37 -3.15 7.33 -5.53
N PHE A 38 -2.13 8.14 -5.81
CA PHE A 38 -1.42 8.16 -7.08
C PHE A 38 -0.10 7.44 -6.91
N ILE A 39 0.10 6.37 -7.67
CA ILE A 39 1.37 5.65 -7.71
C ILE A 39 2.12 6.10 -8.97
N MET A 40 3.34 6.63 -8.78
CA MET A 40 4.22 7.05 -9.88
C MET A 40 5.49 6.19 -9.93
N GLY A 41 5.90 5.85 -11.16
CA GLY A 41 6.98 4.91 -11.44
C GLY A 41 8.31 5.55 -11.14
N TRP A 42 9.03 5.01 -10.16
CA TRP A 42 10.43 5.33 -9.94
C TRP A 42 11.26 4.24 -10.62
N ASN A 43 12.17 4.62 -11.53
CA ASN A 43 13.05 3.71 -12.29
C ASN A 43 14.13 3.07 -11.40
N GLY A 44 13.73 2.23 -10.45
CA GLY A 44 14.62 1.41 -9.63
C GLY A 44 13.97 0.04 -9.42
N GLN A 45 14.53 -1.00 -10.04
CA GLN A 45 14.05 -2.37 -9.90
C GLN A 45 14.27 -2.90 -8.48
N ILE A 46 13.20 -3.33 -7.81
CA ILE A 46 13.28 -4.27 -6.68
C ILE A 46 12.06 -5.20 -6.75
N GLY A 47 12.27 -6.41 -7.27
CA GLY A 47 11.35 -7.53 -7.11
C GLY A 47 11.72 -8.34 -5.88
N THR A 48 10.81 -8.45 -4.91
CA THR A 48 10.69 -9.60 -3.98
C THR A 48 9.44 -9.47 -3.11
N ARG A 49 8.95 -10.62 -2.65
CA ARG A 49 7.88 -10.80 -1.65
C ARG A 49 8.26 -10.14 -0.32
N THR A 50 7.59 -9.05 0.04
CA THR A 50 7.82 -8.32 1.29
C THR A 50 6.72 -8.62 2.31
N ILE A 51 7.11 -8.94 3.55
CA ILE A 51 6.22 -9.09 4.69
C ILE A 51 6.29 -7.79 5.48
N TYR A 52 5.14 -7.18 5.74
CA TYR A 52 5.06 -5.86 6.36
C TYR A 52 4.64 -5.99 7.84
N PRO A 53 5.44 -5.48 8.79
CA PRO A 53 4.98 -5.32 10.17
C PRO A 53 3.84 -4.30 10.21
N VAL A 54 2.73 -4.65 10.86
CA VAL A 54 1.73 -3.65 11.26
C VAL A 54 1.53 -3.78 12.75
N ASP A 55 1.70 -2.67 13.45
CA ASP A 55 1.22 -2.58 14.83
C ASP A 55 -0.30 -2.47 14.75
N SER A 56 -1.02 -3.49 15.26
CA SER A 56 -2.48 -3.48 15.30
C SER A 56 -2.99 -2.20 16.01
N PRO A 57 -3.89 -1.41 15.41
CA PRO A 57 -4.38 -0.16 16.01
C PRO A 57 -5.17 -0.31 17.32
N SER A 58 -5.45 -1.54 17.77
CA SER A 58 -6.42 -1.80 18.85
C SER A 58 -5.84 -1.88 20.28
N ASP A 59 -4.52 -1.94 20.50
CA ASP A 59 -3.97 -2.29 21.82
C ASP A 59 -3.18 -1.15 22.48
N LYS A 60 -3.87 -0.05 22.81
CA LYS A 60 -3.29 0.98 23.69
C LYS A 60 -4.16 1.29 24.91
N VAL A 61 -4.46 0.30 25.76
CA VAL A 61 -4.62 0.50 27.22
C VAL A 61 -4.28 -0.79 28.02
N GLN A 62 -3.38 -0.62 28.99
CA GLN A 62 -3.10 -1.42 30.22
C GLN A 62 -2.23 -2.70 30.18
N SER A 63 -0.94 -2.47 30.46
CA SER A 63 -0.14 -3.10 31.53
C SER A 63 -0.54 -4.51 32.01
N SER A 64 -0.10 -5.53 31.27
CA SER A 64 0.61 -6.67 31.84
C SER A 64 1.45 -7.33 30.73
N SER A 65 2.71 -7.62 31.04
CA SER A 65 3.74 -8.10 30.11
C SER A 65 3.41 -9.49 29.54
N SER A 66 2.55 -9.55 28.54
CA SER A 66 2.61 -10.61 27.52
C SER A 66 3.24 -9.98 26.29
N TYR A 67 4.35 -10.55 25.82
CA TYR A 67 4.96 -10.13 24.56
C TYR A 67 4.01 -10.54 23.44
N ALA A 68 3.02 -9.70 23.12
CA ALA A 68 2.20 -9.87 21.95
C ALA A 68 3.15 -9.89 20.75
N THR A 69 3.25 -11.04 20.08
CA THR A 69 4.02 -11.14 18.84
C THR A 69 3.40 -10.17 17.84
N PRO A 70 4.17 -9.22 17.28
CA PRO A 70 3.64 -8.28 16.31
C PRO A 70 2.94 -9.03 15.18
N THR A 71 1.71 -8.62 14.88
CA THR A 71 0.87 -9.19 13.83
C THR A 71 1.34 -8.66 12.48
N TYR A 72 2.18 -9.44 11.79
CA TYR A 72 2.65 -9.06 10.46
C TYR A 72 1.55 -9.23 9.40
N LEU A 73 1.27 -8.17 8.63
CA LEU A 73 0.44 -8.30 7.44
C LEU A 73 1.26 -8.93 6.32
N LYS A 74 0.80 -10.10 5.88
CA LYS A 74 1.38 -10.80 4.74
C LYS A 74 0.53 -10.55 3.50
N VAL A 75 1.15 -9.99 2.47
CA VAL A 75 0.55 -9.87 1.13
C VAL A 75 1.34 -10.71 0.14
N THR A 76 0.64 -11.39 -0.77
CA THR A 76 1.23 -12.18 -1.86
C THR A 76 0.76 -11.60 -3.17
N LEU A 77 1.68 -11.19 -4.04
CA LEU A 77 1.35 -10.55 -5.31
C LEU A 77 2.01 -11.31 -6.45
N ARG A 78 1.27 -11.40 -7.56
CA ARG A 78 1.82 -11.68 -8.88
C ARG A 78 2.00 -10.34 -9.60
N THR A 79 3.16 -10.12 -10.20
CA THR A 79 3.35 -9.00 -11.11
C THR A 79 2.65 -9.31 -12.44
N PRO A 80 1.92 -8.36 -13.03
CA PRO A 80 1.22 -8.62 -14.28
C PRO A 80 2.20 -8.76 -15.43
N ASP A 81 1.96 -9.73 -16.31
CA ASP A 81 2.51 -9.70 -17.65
C ASP A 81 1.76 -8.62 -18.43
N THR A 82 2.48 -7.63 -18.95
CA THR A 82 1.88 -6.55 -19.73
C THR A 82 2.06 -6.83 -21.21
N LEU A 83 1.10 -6.41 -22.05
CA LEU A 83 1.27 -6.52 -23.51
C LEU A 83 2.53 -5.74 -23.94
N ALA A 84 3.25 -6.24 -24.94
CA ALA A 84 4.51 -5.64 -25.42
C ALA A 84 4.38 -4.14 -25.76
N ALA A 85 3.19 -3.70 -26.20
CA ALA A 85 2.89 -2.30 -26.48
C ALA A 85 2.93 -1.39 -25.24
N ASN A 86 2.76 -1.96 -24.04
CA ASN A 86 2.67 -1.26 -22.76
C ASN A 86 3.94 -1.40 -21.90
N TRP A 87 4.99 -2.04 -22.43
CA TRP A 87 6.25 -2.26 -21.69
C TRP A 87 6.97 -0.96 -21.29
N SER A 88 6.77 0.12 -22.05
CA SER A 88 7.30 1.45 -21.70
C SER A 88 6.70 2.03 -20.41
N LEU A 89 5.60 1.47 -19.92
CA LEU A 89 4.93 1.92 -18.69
C LEU A 89 5.43 1.19 -17.44
N HIS A 90 6.31 0.18 -17.57
CA HIS A 90 6.90 -0.56 -16.44
C HIS A 90 5.88 -1.11 -15.41
N ALA A 91 4.65 -1.40 -15.83
CA ALA A 91 3.62 -1.94 -14.94
C ALA A 91 3.83 -3.42 -14.56
N SER A 92 4.91 -4.05 -15.03
CA SER A 92 5.28 -5.44 -14.74
C SER A 92 6.09 -5.64 -13.46
N ASP A 93 6.24 -4.60 -12.63
CA ASP A 93 7.01 -4.61 -11.38
C ASP A 93 6.21 -4.03 -10.21
N ILE A 94 6.64 -4.30 -8.98
CA ILE A 94 6.14 -3.59 -7.79
C ILE A 94 6.96 -2.31 -7.63
N TRP A 95 6.30 -1.16 -7.71
CA TRP A 95 6.99 0.12 -7.72
C TRP A 95 7.54 0.47 -6.33
N ALA A 96 8.70 1.12 -6.27
CA ALA A 96 9.32 1.53 -5.01
C ALA A 96 8.41 2.47 -4.20
N SER A 97 7.62 3.31 -4.87
CA SER A 97 6.60 4.16 -4.26
C SER A 97 5.47 3.36 -3.62
N SER A 98 5.05 2.25 -4.25
CA SER A 98 4.07 1.32 -3.66
C SER A 98 4.60 0.66 -2.39
N GLN A 99 5.87 0.23 -2.38
CA GLN A 99 6.50 -0.35 -1.19
C GLN A 99 6.62 0.69 -0.08
N TYR A 100 7.08 1.90 -0.43
CA TYR A 100 7.18 3.02 0.50
C TYR A 100 5.83 3.32 1.16
N LEU A 101 4.75 3.39 0.38
CA LEU A 101 3.42 3.65 0.91
C LEU A 101 2.92 2.52 1.81
N ALA A 102 3.15 1.26 1.42
CA ALA A 102 2.80 0.09 2.23
C ALA A 102 3.53 0.06 3.59
N ASP A 103 4.77 0.55 3.65
CA ASP A 103 5.54 0.69 4.89
C ASP A 103 5.05 1.86 5.78
N HIS A 104 4.20 2.75 5.27
CA HIS A 104 3.84 4.02 5.93
C HIS A 104 2.31 4.25 5.93
N LEU A 105 1.51 3.18 5.97
CA LEU A 105 0.04 3.29 5.98
C LEU A 105 -0.49 4.07 7.18
N ASP A 106 0.19 3.97 8.33
CA ASP A 106 -0.12 4.71 9.56
C ASP A 106 -0.09 6.22 9.36
N GLN A 107 0.64 6.71 8.34
CA GLN A 107 0.78 8.13 8.04
C GLN A 107 -0.34 8.67 7.15
N LEU A 108 -1.25 7.82 6.69
CA LEU A 108 -2.40 8.21 5.88
C LEU A 108 -3.56 8.74 6.70
N GLY A 109 -3.56 8.50 8.01
CA GLY A 109 -4.63 8.96 8.91
C GLY A 109 -5.96 8.23 8.71
N LEU A 110 -5.97 7.04 8.09
CA LEU A 110 -7.19 6.26 7.85
C LEU A 110 -7.80 5.72 9.16
N ASP A 111 -6.96 5.50 10.17
CA ASP A 111 -7.34 5.12 11.54
C ASP A 111 -8.25 6.15 12.21
N THR A 112 -8.12 7.43 11.86
CA THR A 112 -8.98 8.50 12.42
C THR A 112 -10.46 8.31 12.09
N PHE A 113 -10.77 7.59 11.00
CA PHE A 113 -12.14 7.28 10.57
C PHE A 113 -12.66 5.96 11.15
N GLU A 114 -11.78 5.07 11.65
CA GLU A 114 -12.24 3.87 12.36
C GLU A 114 -13.02 4.26 13.63
N ALA A 115 -12.57 5.32 14.32
CA ALA A 115 -13.25 5.84 15.50
C ALA A 115 -14.64 6.42 15.23
N THR A 116 -14.92 6.89 14.00
CA THR A 116 -16.22 7.44 13.61
C THR A 116 -17.17 6.38 13.06
N ASN A 117 -16.69 5.13 12.87
CA ASN A 117 -17.41 4.03 12.21
C ASN A 117 -17.92 4.40 10.80
N GLU A 118 -17.35 5.45 10.19
CA GLU A 118 -17.65 5.84 8.83
C GLU A 118 -16.83 4.99 7.85
N LYS A 119 -17.47 4.58 6.76
CA LYS A 119 -16.81 3.78 5.73
C LYS A 119 -15.95 4.68 4.84
N VAL A 120 -14.65 4.47 4.85
CA VAL A 120 -13.70 5.22 4.03
C VAL A 120 -13.61 4.61 2.64
N ARG A 121 -13.74 5.45 1.60
CA ARG A 121 -13.54 5.01 0.22
C ARG A 121 -12.14 5.39 -0.24
N VAL A 122 -11.42 4.43 -0.81
CA VAL A 122 -10.05 4.62 -1.31
C VAL A 122 -10.03 4.24 -2.79
N LEU A 123 -9.44 5.10 -3.61
CA LEU A 123 -9.17 4.85 -5.03
C LEU A 123 -7.66 4.89 -5.24
N GLU A 124 -7.08 3.78 -5.65
CA GLU A 124 -5.68 3.70 -6.08
C GLU A 124 -5.60 3.77 -7.60
N LEU A 125 -4.82 4.71 -8.11
CA LEU A 125 -4.56 4.93 -9.54
C LEU A 125 -3.12 4.54 -9.88
N GLY A 126 -2.96 3.74 -10.92
CA GLY A 126 -1.66 3.17 -11.30
C GLY A 126 -1.26 2.01 -10.38
N ALA A 127 -2.23 1.15 -10.04
CA ALA A 127 -2.06 0.14 -9.00
C ALA A 127 -1.02 -0.94 -9.32
N ALA A 128 -0.76 -1.21 -10.60
CA ALA A 128 0.07 -2.30 -11.11
C ALA A 128 -0.30 -3.65 -10.46
N ALA A 129 0.48 -4.10 -9.47
CA ALA A 129 0.21 -5.32 -8.71
C ALA A 129 -0.82 -5.13 -7.57
N GLY A 130 -1.12 -3.89 -7.16
CA GLY A 130 -2.13 -3.53 -6.16
C GLY A 130 -1.64 -3.49 -4.72
N LEU A 131 -0.32 -3.39 -4.49
CA LEU A 131 0.26 -3.53 -3.15
C LEU A 131 -0.36 -2.58 -2.11
N PRO A 132 -0.40 -1.25 -2.30
CA PRO A 132 -0.95 -0.31 -1.33
C PRO A 132 -2.43 -0.54 -1.04
N GLY A 133 -3.27 -0.65 -2.07
CA GLY A 133 -4.71 -0.84 -1.89
C GLY A 133 -5.06 -2.15 -1.20
N ILE A 134 -4.36 -3.25 -1.53
CA ILE A 134 -4.53 -4.54 -0.85
C ILE A 134 -4.06 -4.43 0.61
N MET A 135 -2.92 -3.79 0.87
CA MET A 135 -2.43 -3.58 2.24
C MET A 135 -3.42 -2.75 3.09
N ILE A 136 -3.97 -1.66 2.53
CA ILE A 136 -5.01 -0.85 3.18
C ILE A 136 -6.23 -1.71 3.51
N ALA A 137 -6.71 -2.50 2.54
CA ALA A 137 -7.87 -3.37 2.74
C ALA A 137 -7.66 -4.48 3.77
N LYS A 138 -6.40 -4.86 4.05
CA LYS A 138 -6.03 -5.79 5.13
C LYS A 138 -5.85 -5.11 6.48
N ALA A 139 -5.35 -3.88 6.49
CA ALA A 139 -5.01 -3.15 7.71
C ALA A 139 -6.22 -2.51 8.38
N TYR A 140 -7.21 -2.08 7.59
CA TYR A 140 -8.36 -1.32 8.07
C TYR A 140 -9.67 -2.05 7.80
N SER A 141 -10.56 -2.05 8.80
CA SER A 141 -11.82 -2.81 8.73
C SER A 141 -12.96 -2.03 8.08
N ASN A 142 -12.89 -0.70 8.12
CA ASN A 142 -13.93 0.24 7.67
C ASN A 142 -13.63 0.86 6.29
N VAL A 143 -12.89 0.16 5.41
CA VAL A 143 -12.52 0.68 4.08
C VAL A 143 -13.28 0.01 2.93
N SER A 144 -13.39 0.71 1.82
CA SER A 144 -13.73 0.17 0.49
C SER A 144 -12.74 0.71 -0.52
N VAL A 145 -11.88 -0.17 -0.99
CA VAL A 145 -10.78 0.13 -1.89
C VAL A 145 -11.15 -0.27 -3.32
N VAL A 146 -10.89 0.63 -4.26
CA VAL A 146 -10.85 0.33 -5.68
C VAL A 146 -9.40 0.49 -6.12
N VAL A 147 -8.79 -0.61 -6.58
CA VAL A 147 -7.47 -0.59 -7.20
C VAL A 147 -7.65 -0.53 -8.72
N SER A 148 -7.03 0.46 -9.35
CA SER A 148 -7.27 0.75 -10.76
C SER A 148 -5.99 1.03 -11.53
N ASP A 149 -6.00 0.62 -12.79
CA ASP A 149 -4.90 0.84 -13.72
C ASP A 149 -5.43 0.88 -15.16
N TYR A 150 -4.55 1.12 -16.13
CA TYR A 150 -4.92 1.21 -17.55
C TYR A 150 -5.66 -0.04 -18.04
N LEU A 151 -6.46 0.16 -19.09
CA LEU A 151 -7.29 -0.88 -19.71
C LEU A 151 -6.42 -1.89 -20.49
N ASP A 152 -5.77 -2.78 -19.75
CA ASP A 152 -5.10 -3.97 -20.24
C ASP A 152 -5.65 -5.19 -19.51
N LYS A 153 -6.16 -6.13 -20.32
CA LYS A 153 -6.88 -7.29 -19.82
C LYS A 153 -6.01 -8.12 -18.87
N LEU A 154 -4.73 -8.36 -19.21
CA LEU A 154 -3.85 -9.20 -18.41
C LEU A 154 -3.46 -8.52 -17.09
N LEU A 155 -3.29 -7.19 -17.14
CA LEU A 155 -3.06 -6.40 -15.94
C LEU A 155 -4.26 -6.47 -15.00
N ILE A 156 -5.46 -6.14 -15.49
CA ILE A 156 -6.66 -6.09 -14.65
C ILE A 156 -7.04 -7.47 -14.13
N GLU A 157 -6.86 -8.54 -14.92
CA GLU A 157 -7.02 -9.92 -14.46
C GLU A 157 -6.03 -10.25 -13.33
N THR A 158 -4.75 -9.92 -13.49
CA THR A 158 -3.75 -10.14 -12.44
C THR A 158 -4.03 -9.32 -11.18
N LEU A 159 -4.47 -8.08 -11.32
CA LEU A 159 -4.85 -7.23 -10.19
C LEU A 159 -6.06 -7.80 -9.44
N ALA A 160 -7.07 -8.29 -10.16
CA ALA A 160 -8.23 -8.96 -9.58
C ALA A 160 -7.84 -10.26 -8.85
N GLU A 161 -6.94 -11.06 -9.44
CA GLU A 161 -6.42 -12.27 -8.80
C GLU A 161 -5.60 -11.96 -7.54
N ASN A 162 -4.80 -10.89 -7.54
CA ASN A 162 -4.07 -10.43 -6.36
C ASN A 162 -5.02 -10.02 -5.22
N VAL A 163 -6.11 -9.31 -5.54
CA VAL A 163 -7.16 -8.98 -4.58
C VAL A 163 -7.76 -10.27 -3.98
N ALA A 164 -8.13 -11.22 -4.83
CA ALA A 164 -8.75 -12.47 -4.41
C ALA A 164 -7.82 -13.34 -3.55
N CYS A 165 -6.57 -13.54 -3.97
CA CYS A 165 -5.64 -14.43 -3.28
C CYS A 165 -5.17 -13.90 -1.92
N ASN A 166 -5.34 -12.60 -1.67
CA ASN A 166 -5.06 -11.98 -0.37
C ASN A 166 -6.27 -11.95 0.58
N GLY A 167 -7.44 -12.44 0.14
CA GLY A 167 -8.65 -12.55 0.96
C GLY A 167 -9.34 -11.22 1.23
N VAL A 168 -9.16 -10.21 0.36
CA VAL A 168 -9.70 -8.86 0.56
C VAL A 168 -10.85 -8.50 -0.39
N SER A 169 -11.41 -9.46 -1.12
CA SER A 169 -12.50 -9.20 -2.08
C SER A 169 -13.77 -8.56 -1.48
N GLY A 170 -13.96 -8.61 -0.15
CA GLY A 170 -15.07 -7.94 0.53
C GLY A 170 -14.87 -6.43 0.75
N SER A 171 -13.63 -5.95 0.72
CA SER A 171 -13.24 -4.55 0.99
C SER A 171 -12.36 -3.95 -0.09
N CYS A 172 -11.94 -4.72 -1.09
CA CYS A 172 -11.10 -4.30 -2.21
C CYS A 172 -11.57 -4.92 -3.51
N GLN A 173 -11.60 -4.14 -4.60
CA GLN A 173 -11.91 -4.63 -5.95
C GLN A 173 -10.99 -4.01 -6.99
N ALA A 174 -10.69 -4.78 -8.04
CA ALA A 174 -9.97 -4.29 -9.20
C ALA A 174 -10.93 -3.72 -10.24
N ALA A 175 -10.58 -2.58 -10.84
CA ALA A 175 -11.37 -1.98 -11.93
C ALA A 175 -10.46 -1.31 -12.97
N PRO A 176 -10.76 -1.44 -14.27
CA PRO A 176 -10.03 -0.68 -15.29
C PRO A 176 -10.28 0.82 -15.15
N TYR A 177 -9.24 1.61 -15.36
CA TYR A 177 -9.33 3.06 -15.52
C TYR A 177 -9.69 3.38 -16.98
N ALA A 178 -10.70 4.21 -17.18
CA ALA A 178 -11.27 4.58 -18.49
C ALA A 178 -11.06 6.06 -18.80
#